data_AF-I3R302-F1
#
_entry.id   AF-I3R302-F1
#
_cell.length_a   1.000
_cell.length_b   1.000
_cell.length_c   1.000
_cell.angle_alpha   90.00
_cell.angle_beta   90.00
_cell.angle_gamma   90.00
#
_symmetry.space_group_name_H-M   'P 1'
#
loop_
_entity.id
_entity.type
_entity.pdbx_description
1 polymer ?
#
loop_
_entity_poly.entity_id
_entity_poly.type
_entity_poly.pdbx_seq_one_letter_code
_entity_poly.pdbx_strand_id
1 'polypeptide(L)'
;MQADADTRRLAVAFSTLLILAPLAGCGAALDATGLGSGPTVSDLRLGEYEDQPLLMFNYTVDDYSDALLEGPSGQVIQKTTLEPDQEVAAFSLVDPRPGNYTIILQQGGETKSTETASYEGASPTITTTEAAWSGNTLQRVNVTVNNNGDFPVQISEAVVNARDSEMQSSPYVWVMPGETESFSITPSYGKVSIHSVGEVRGSVAVTTSADELTSSFTKTFEGPDLAITNVEPVWDGGSLESTWVTVENQGDLTASAWAGIQRGDEVLASTYNESISPGQSVQYEITHYSGTIYEPETSGEIQLQAIANSPSGFTTQEFTRKISSASLSIDSFTPVWENGRLTIATFTLSNNGDVATDFSASLMVNGHEVKESQTIQSLAGDATEEYEIVDDGWGAGSALFISNGGEETVKLELTSAGNSVTASSSQEFDGPSAQINSVDTTVFGNYNSDTSELSGLTLDVQNTGDSVLVYDSVRYEIDGVSSTESLSFESQIKPGASTTEYLHPDLTVTSGDRQLTIKFIQDGEVVDTETVAVTISE
;
A
#
# COMPACT_ATOMS: atom_id res chain seq x y z
N MET A 1 -38.05 -15.71 -67.44
CA MET A 1 -36.96 -16.69 -67.25
C MET A 1 -36.60 -16.64 -65.78
N GLN A 2 -36.72 -17.67 -64.96
CA GLN A 2 -37.34 -18.99 -65.04
C GLN A 2 -37.43 -19.36 -63.54
N ALA A 3 -38.61 -19.77 -63.09
CA ALA A 3 -38.81 -20.21 -61.72
C ALA A 3 -38.06 -21.54 -61.54
N ASP A 4 -37.26 -21.66 -60.49
CA ASP A 4 -36.75 -22.94 -60.00
C ASP A 4 -37.41 -23.20 -58.65
N ALA A 5 -38.31 -24.18 -58.65
CA ALA A 5 -38.97 -24.73 -57.48
C ALA A 5 -38.09 -25.86 -56.96
N ASP A 6 -37.26 -25.56 -55.96
CA ASP A 6 -36.41 -26.54 -55.31
C ASP A 6 -37.25 -27.32 -54.28
N THR A 7 -37.73 -28.49 -54.70
CA THR A 7 -38.54 -29.40 -53.88
C THR A 7 -37.58 -30.26 -53.07
N ARG A 8 -37.21 -29.82 -51.85
CA ARG A 8 -36.42 -30.64 -50.92
C ARG A 8 -37.30 -31.75 -50.36
N ARG A 9 -37.02 -32.99 -50.77
CA ARG A 9 -37.54 -34.22 -50.15
C ARG A 9 -36.87 -34.39 -48.78
N LEU A 10 -37.67 -34.40 -47.71
CA LEU A 10 -37.25 -34.77 -46.37
C LEU A 10 -37.12 -36.29 -46.33
N ALA A 11 -35.89 -36.81 -46.39
CA ALA A 11 -35.62 -38.22 -46.10
C ALA A 11 -35.44 -38.35 -44.58
N VAL A 12 -36.50 -38.71 -43.87
CA VAL A 12 -36.46 -38.92 -42.41
C VAL A 12 -35.92 -40.31 -42.14
N ALA A 13 -34.68 -40.40 -41.69
CA ALA A 13 -34.11 -41.65 -41.18
C ALA A 13 -34.43 -41.75 -39.67
N PHE A 14 -35.48 -42.49 -39.31
CA PHE A 14 -35.81 -42.79 -37.91
C PHE A 14 -34.84 -43.84 -37.36
N SER A 15 -34.06 -43.47 -36.33
CA SER A 15 -33.44 -44.44 -35.42
C SER A 15 -34.44 -44.80 -34.33
N THR A 16 -34.87 -46.04 -34.35
CA THR A 16 -35.88 -46.61 -33.45
C THR A 16 -35.31 -46.78 -32.05
N LEU A 17 -35.83 -46.05 -31.06
CA LEU A 17 -35.68 -46.39 -29.64
C LEU A 17 -36.94 -47.15 -29.21
N LEU A 18 -36.87 -48.49 -29.21
CA LEU A 18 -37.94 -49.37 -28.71
C LEU A 18 -38.04 -49.23 -27.19
N ILE A 19 -39.16 -48.68 -26.68
CA ILE A 19 -39.64 -48.97 -25.34
C ILE A 19 -40.71 -50.06 -25.47
N LEU A 20 -40.35 -51.30 -25.10
CA LEU A 20 -41.30 -52.42 -24.98
C LEU A 20 -42.22 -52.18 -23.77
N ALA A 21 -43.51 -51.98 -24.01
CA ALA A 21 -44.56 -52.24 -23.04
C ALA A 21 -45.40 -53.43 -23.53
N PRO A 22 -45.60 -54.49 -22.72
CA PRO A 22 -46.38 -55.65 -23.14
C PRO A 22 -47.87 -55.34 -22.97
N LEU A 23 -48.54 -54.95 -24.05
CA LEU A 23 -50.01 -54.98 -24.10
C LEU A 23 -50.46 -56.41 -24.42
N ALA A 24 -51.02 -57.04 -23.39
CA ALA A 24 -51.68 -58.33 -23.48
C ALA A 24 -52.83 -58.29 -24.50
N GLY A 25 -52.77 -59.22 -25.45
CA GLY A 25 -53.79 -59.40 -26.47
C GLY A 25 -55.10 -59.95 -25.90
N CYS A 26 -56.21 -59.44 -26.44
CA CYS A 26 -57.44 -60.19 -26.56
C CYS A 26 -58.25 -59.69 -27.77
N GLY A 27 -58.37 -60.54 -28.79
CA GLY A 27 -59.55 -60.67 -29.65
C GLY A 27 -59.67 -59.76 -30.88
N ALA A 28 -59.26 -60.27 -32.05
CA ALA A 28 -60.17 -60.40 -33.20
C ALA A 28 -59.52 -61.25 -34.29
N ALA A 29 -60.35 -62.10 -34.90
CA ALA A 29 -60.00 -63.17 -35.81
C ALA A 29 -59.52 -62.65 -37.18
N LEU A 30 -58.46 -63.27 -37.71
CA LEU A 30 -58.05 -63.13 -39.10
C LEU A 30 -58.97 -63.95 -40.00
N ASP A 31 -59.77 -63.23 -40.77
CA ASP A 31 -60.49 -63.70 -41.94
C ASP A 31 -59.50 -63.94 -43.08
N ALA A 32 -59.40 -65.19 -43.52
CA ALA A 32 -58.50 -65.63 -44.58
C ALA A 32 -59.22 -65.55 -45.93
N THR A 33 -59.37 -64.34 -46.47
CA THR A 33 -59.56 -64.13 -47.92
C THR A 33 -58.71 -62.96 -48.39
N GLY A 34 -57.83 -63.22 -49.36
CA GLY A 34 -56.92 -62.24 -49.96
C GLY A 34 -57.65 -61.21 -50.82
N LEU A 35 -58.33 -60.28 -50.17
CA LEU A 35 -58.71 -58.97 -50.70
C LEU A 35 -57.75 -57.98 -50.03
N GLY A 36 -56.95 -57.25 -50.82
CA GLY A 36 -55.99 -56.28 -50.31
C GLY A 36 -56.65 -55.35 -49.29
N SER A 37 -56.08 -55.29 -48.08
CA SER A 37 -56.49 -54.31 -47.09
C SER A 37 -56.21 -52.94 -47.70
N GLY A 38 -57.26 -52.23 -48.12
CA GLY A 38 -57.11 -50.89 -48.66
C GLY A 38 -56.40 -49.95 -47.68
N PRO A 39 -56.03 -48.73 -48.11
CA PRO A 39 -55.23 -47.83 -47.30
C PRO A 39 -55.71 -47.69 -45.86
N THR A 40 -54.80 -47.77 -44.89
CA THR A 40 -55.12 -47.62 -43.46
C THR A 40 -54.23 -46.57 -42.82
N VAL A 41 -54.80 -45.77 -41.91
CA VAL A 41 -54.05 -44.93 -40.97
C VAL A 41 -54.36 -45.38 -39.54
N SER A 42 -53.37 -45.32 -38.64
CA SER A 42 -53.52 -45.66 -37.23
C SER A 42 -52.44 -45.00 -36.37
N ASP A 43 -52.57 -45.09 -35.05
CA ASP A 43 -51.52 -44.70 -34.08
C ASP A 43 -51.11 -43.22 -34.23
N LEU A 44 -52.13 -42.35 -34.33
CA LEU A 44 -51.94 -40.92 -34.35
C LEU A 44 -51.44 -40.45 -32.98
N ARG A 45 -50.22 -39.94 -32.94
CA ARG A 45 -49.55 -39.51 -31.69
C ARG A 45 -48.69 -38.28 -31.91
N LEU A 46 -48.38 -37.62 -30.80
CA LEU A 46 -47.38 -36.56 -30.79
C LEU A 46 -45.97 -37.16 -30.77
N GLY A 47 -45.07 -36.48 -31.45
CA GLY A 47 -43.64 -36.74 -31.40
C GLY A 47 -42.87 -35.45 -31.60
N GLU A 48 -41.56 -35.57 -31.68
CA GLU A 48 -40.65 -34.44 -31.82
C GLU A 48 -39.56 -34.79 -32.83
N TYR A 49 -39.16 -33.80 -33.63
CA TYR A 49 -38.01 -33.89 -34.53
C TYR A 49 -37.35 -32.53 -34.66
N GLU A 50 -36.04 -32.47 -34.43
CA GLU A 50 -35.26 -31.21 -34.46
C GLU A 50 -35.92 -30.09 -33.63
N ASP A 51 -36.32 -30.42 -32.41
CA ASP A 51 -36.96 -29.52 -31.44
C ASP A 51 -38.29 -28.91 -31.93
N GLN A 52 -38.96 -29.57 -32.89
CA GLN A 52 -40.28 -29.18 -33.39
C GLN A 52 -41.32 -30.25 -33.10
N PRO A 53 -42.51 -29.87 -32.61
CA PRO A 53 -43.59 -30.82 -32.39
C PRO A 53 -44.12 -31.36 -33.72
N LEU A 54 -44.26 -32.67 -33.78
CA LEU A 54 -44.82 -33.39 -34.90
C LEU A 54 -46.07 -34.15 -34.48
N LEU A 55 -47.00 -34.28 -35.42
CA LEU A 55 -48.09 -35.23 -35.34
C LEU A 55 -47.76 -36.43 -36.24
N MET A 56 -47.41 -37.55 -35.63
CA MET A 56 -46.97 -38.78 -36.28
C MET A 56 -48.12 -39.78 -36.40
N PHE A 57 -48.11 -40.57 -37.46
CA PHE A 57 -49.08 -41.65 -37.66
C PHE A 57 -48.46 -42.80 -38.45
N ASN A 58 -48.96 -44.01 -38.19
CA ASN A 58 -48.62 -45.18 -39.00
C ASN A 58 -49.60 -45.29 -40.16
N TYR A 59 -49.12 -45.77 -41.30
CA TYR A 59 -49.97 -46.00 -42.46
C TYR A 59 -49.59 -47.24 -43.27
N THR A 60 -50.50 -47.65 -44.13
CA THR A 60 -50.26 -48.67 -45.16
C THR A 60 -51.00 -48.23 -46.41
N VAL A 61 -50.30 -48.20 -47.55
CA VAL A 61 -50.87 -47.81 -48.85
C VAL A 61 -50.29 -48.73 -49.95
N ASP A 62 -51.12 -49.17 -50.89
CA ASP A 62 -50.67 -50.05 -52.00
C ASP A 62 -50.04 -49.28 -53.17
N ASP A 63 -50.23 -47.95 -53.21
CA ASP A 63 -49.68 -47.03 -54.20
C ASP A 63 -49.57 -45.62 -53.57
N TYR A 64 -48.90 -44.69 -54.24
CA TYR A 64 -48.79 -43.30 -53.81
C TYR A 64 -50.17 -42.72 -53.44
N SER A 65 -50.26 -42.19 -52.22
CA SER A 65 -51.50 -41.66 -51.66
C SER A 65 -51.25 -40.31 -51.02
N ASP A 66 -52.28 -39.48 -50.91
CA ASP A 66 -52.19 -38.20 -50.21
C ASP A 66 -52.62 -38.38 -48.76
N ALA A 67 -51.84 -37.88 -47.81
CA ALA A 67 -52.29 -37.66 -46.45
C ALA A 67 -52.62 -36.18 -46.26
N LEU A 68 -53.77 -35.90 -45.67
CA LEU A 68 -54.21 -34.57 -45.30
C LEU A 68 -54.30 -34.49 -43.77
N LEU A 69 -53.76 -33.42 -43.19
CA LEU A 69 -54.00 -33.08 -41.79
C LEU A 69 -55.15 -32.07 -41.74
N GLU A 70 -56.27 -32.48 -41.15
CA GLU A 70 -57.37 -31.61 -40.79
C GLU A 70 -57.21 -31.17 -39.32
N GLY A 71 -57.18 -29.86 -39.08
CA GLY A 71 -57.07 -29.29 -37.74
C GLY A 71 -58.42 -29.10 -37.03
N PRO A 72 -58.43 -28.56 -35.80
CA PRO A 72 -59.64 -28.42 -34.97
C PRO A 72 -60.79 -27.61 -35.58
N SER A 73 -60.51 -26.76 -36.58
CA SER A 73 -61.51 -25.99 -37.32
C SER A 73 -62.22 -26.78 -38.43
N GLY A 74 -61.82 -28.04 -38.66
CA GLY A 74 -62.28 -28.86 -39.80
C GLY A 74 -61.64 -28.46 -41.13
N GLN A 75 -60.60 -27.61 -41.13
CA GLN A 75 -59.86 -27.24 -42.33
C GLN A 75 -58.61 -28.09 -42.49
N VAL A 76 -58.31 -28.46 -43.73
CA VAL A 76 -57.03 -29.08 -44.09
C VAL A 76 -55.93 -28.03 -43.95
N ILE A 77 -55.03 -28.24 -42.98
CA ILE A 77 -53.93 -27.34 -42.66
C ILE A 77 -52.62 -27.76 -43.33
N GLN A 78 -52.44 -29.06 -43.61
CA GLN A 78 -51.28 -29.58 -44.34
C GLN A 78 -51.65 -30.77 -45.22
N LYS A 79 -50.81 -31.02 -46.23
CA LYS A 79 -50.91 -32.15 -47.16
C LYS A 79 -49.51 -32.69 -47.44
N THR A 80 -49.38 -34.01 -47.48
CA THR A 80 -48.16 -34.70 -47.92
C THR A 80 -48.51 -35.89 -48.80
N THR A 81 -47.54 -36.38 -49.58
CA THR A 81 -47.67 -37.60 -50.38
C THR A 81 -46.94 -38.74 -49.68
N LEU A 82 -47.64 -39.84 -49.51
CA LEU A 82 -47.18 -41.08 -48.90
C LEU A 82 -46.65 -42.04 -49.95
N GLU A 83 -45.58 -42.75 -49.61
CA GLU A 83 -44.95 -43.75 -50.47
C GLU A 83 -45.32 -45.17 -49.96
N PRO A 84 -45.59 -46.15 -50.84
CA PRO A 84 -46.04 -47.48 -50.43
C PRO A 84 -44.99 -48.32 -49.69
N ASP A 85 -43.73 -47.92 -49.69
CA ASP A 85 -42.60 -48.61 -49.04
C ASP A 85 -42.23 -48.02 -47.67
N GLN A 86 -43.03 -47.10 -47.15
CA GLN A 86 -42.87 -46.44 -45.85
C GLN A 86 -44.07 -46.76 -44.94
N GLU A 87 -43.83 -46.76 -43.63
CA GLU A 87 -44.85 -47.16 -42.64
C GLU A 87 -45.26 -46.01 -41.71
N VAL A 88 -44.48 -44.92 -41.67
CA VAL A 88 -44.68 -43.78 -40.75
C VAL A 88 -44.56 -42.48 -41.52
N ALA A 89 -45.47 -41.56 -41.25
CA ALA A 89 -45.41 -40.19 -41.71
C ALA A 89 -45.73 -39.22 -40.57
N ALA A 90 -45.40 -37.95 -40.78
CA ALA A 90 -45.62 -36.92 -39.79
C ALA A 90 -45.94 -35.56 -40.43
N PHE A 91 -46.65 -34.73 -39.68
CA PHE A 91 -46.92 -33.33 -39.98
C PHE A 91 -46.33 -32.43 -38.89
N SER A 92 -45.70 -31.32 -39.28
CA SER A 92 -45.19 -30.34 -38.31
C SER A 92 -46.33 -29.54 -37.69
N LEU A 93 -46.35 -29.35 -36.38
CA LEU A 93 -47.35 -28.53 -35.70
C LEU A 93 -46.84 -27.10 -35.52
N VAL A 94 -47.17 -26.22 -36.47
CA VAL A 94 -46.71 -24.82 -36.46
C VAL A 94 -47.50 -23.94 -35.48
N ASP A 95 -48.81 -24.19 -35.34
CA ASP A 95 -49.70 -23.46 -34.44
C ASP A 95 -50.62 -24.46 -33.72
N PRO A 96 -50.10 -25.14 -32.68
CA PRO A 96 -50.85 -26.15 -31.96
C PRO A 96 -52.01 -25.52 -31.18
N ARG A 97 -53.24 -25.90 -31.55
CA ARG A 97 -54.49 -25.53 -30.88
C ARG A 97 -55.19 -26.75 -30.29
N PRO A 98 -55.90 -26.62 -29.15
CA PRO A 98 -56.70 -27.71 -28.61
C PRO A 98 -57.84 -28.11 -29.56
N GLY A 99 -58.25 -29.38 -29.51
CA GLY A 99 -59.35 -29.96 -30.27
C GLY A 99 -58.97 -31.22 -31.05
N ASN A 100 -59.80 -31.54 -32.06
CA ASN A 100 -59.66 -32.76 -32.84
C ASN A 100 -58.73 -32.54 -34.04
N TYR A 101 -57.74 -33.42 -34.21
CA TYR A 101 -56.91 -33.51 -35.40
C TYR A 101 -57.22 -34.81 -36.11
N THR A 102 -57.51 -34.72 -37.41
CA THR A 102 -57.85 -35.89 -38.23
C THR A 102 -56.85 -36.04 -39.36
N ILE A 103 -56.24 -37.21 -39.46
CA ILE A 103 -55.49 -37.62 -40.65
C ILE A 103 -56.47 -38.25 -41.63
N ILE A 104 -56.50 -37.75 -42.85
CA ILE A 104 -57.34 -38.27 -43.94
C ILE A 104 -56.41 -38.81 -45.03
N LEU A 105 -56.49 -40.11 -45.31
CA LEU A 105 -55.80 -40.72 -46.43
C LEU A 105 -56.70 -40.71 -47.67
N GLN A 106 -56.20 -40.14 -48.76
CA GLN A 106 -56.86 -40.08 -50.05
C GLN A 106 -56.06 -40.81 -51.13
N GLN A 107 -56.74 -41.61 -51.94
CA GLN A 107 -56.15 -42.28 -53.09
C GLN A 107 -57.06 -42.05 -54.31
N GLY A 108 -56.50 -41.49 -55.38
CA GLY A 108 -57.28 -41.09 -56.56
C GLY A 108 -58.32 -40.01 -56.30
N GLY A 109 -58.16 -39.22 -55.23
CA GLY A 109 -59.09 -38.15 -54.82
C GLY A 109 -60.26 -38.60 -53.93
N GLU A 110 -60.35 -39.90 -53.62
CA GLU A 110 -61.35 -40.43 -52.68
C GLU A 110 -60.72 -40.70 -51.31
N THR A 111 -61.41 -40.30 -50.23
CA THR A 111 -61.04 -40.66 -48.87
C THR A 111 -61.16 -42.17 -48.67
N LYS A 112 -60.07 -42.81 -48.27
CA LYS A 112 -59.97 -44.26 -48.03
C LYS A 112 -59.95 -44.61 -46.55
N SER A 113 -59.29 -43.79 -45.73
CA SER A 113 -59.18 -44.01 -44.29
C SER A 113 -59.03 -42.69 -43.54
N THR A 114 -59.46 -42.67 -42.29
CA THR A 114 -59.37 -41.51 -41.39
C THR A 114 -59.03 -41.97 -39.99
N GLU A 115 -58.15 -41.23 -39.32
CA GLU A 115 -57.86 -41.42 -37.89
C GLU A 115 -57.93 -40.07 -37.19
N THR A 116 -58.61 -40.01 -36.05
CA THR A 116 -58.81 -38.77 -35.29
C THR A 116 -58.26 -38.92 -33.88
N ALA A 117 -57.49 -37.93 -33.43
CA ALA A 117 -57.06 -37.76 -32.05
C ALA A 117 -57.62 -36.45 -31.49
N SER A 118 -58.04 -36.47 -30.22
CA SER A 118 -58.52 -35.30 -29.51
C SER A 118 -57.49 -34.89 -28.47
N TYR A 119 -57.18 -33.60 -28.40
CA TYR A 119 -56.28 -33.02 -27.42
C TYR A 119 -57.00 -31.90 -26.65
N GLU A 120 -56.95 -31.95 -25.32
CA GLU A 120 -57.49 -30.91 -24.44
C GLU A 120 -56.65 -29.62 -24.50
N GLY A 121 -55.37 -29.75 -24.87
CA GLY A 121 -54.45 -28.64 -25.05
C GLY A 121 -53.27 -28.67 -24.09
N ALA A 122 -52.40 -27.69 -24.23
CA ALA A 122 -51.29 -27.49 -23.31
C ALA A 122 -51.79 -26.98 -21.94
N SER A 123 -51.09 -27.36 -20.88
CA SER A 123 -51.32 -26.84 -19.52
C SER A 123 -49.98 -26.47 -18.88
N PRO A 124 -49.36 -25.37 -19.34
CA PRO A 124 -48.04 -25.00 -18.89
C PRO A 124 -48.07 -24.31 -17.51
N THR A 125 -47.08 -24.58 -16.67
CA THR A 125 -46.89 -23.90 -15.38
C THR A 125 -45.41 -23.60 -15.16
N ILE A 126 -45.11 -22.48 -14.50
CA ILE A 126 -43.75 -22.19 -14.03
C ILE A 126 -43.51 -22.98 -12.74
N THR A 127 -42.55 -23.89 -12.76
CA THR A 127 -42.21 -24.73 -11.59
C THR A 127 -41.08 -24.12 -10.77
N THR A 128 -40.19 -23.35 -11.39
CA THR A 128 -39.04 -22.74 -10.70
C THR A 128 -38.64 -21.42 -11.34
N THR A 129 -38.35 -20.44 -10.48
CA THR A 129 -37.79 -19.15 -10.85
C THR A 129 -36.61 -18.85 -9.91
N GLU A 130 -35.41 -18.80 -10.47
CA GLU A 130 -34.19 -18.56 -9.70
C GLU A 130 -33.43 -17.34 -10.23
N ALA A 131 -33.26 -16.34 -9.38
CA ALA A 131 -32.50 -15.14 -9.70
C ALA A 131 -31.04 -15.29 -9.24
N ALA A 132 -30.09 -15.17 -10.15
CA ALA A 132 -28.67 -15.20 -9.83
C ALA A 132 -28.09 -13.78 -9.76
N TRP A 133 -27.48 -13.46 -8.64
CA TRP A 133 -26.92 -12.14 -8.34
C TRP A 133 -25.40 -12.22 -8.21
N SER A 134 -24.71 -11.18 -8.66
CA SER A 134 -23.29 -10.93 -8.36
C SER A 134 -23.21 -9.62 -7.59
N GLY A 135 -22.97 -9.70 -6.28
CA GLY A 135 -23.14 -8.57 -5.36
C GLY A 135 -24.55 -7.99 -5.45
N ASN A 136 -24.61 -6.68 -5.72
CA ASN A 136 -25.87 -5.94 -5.88
C ASN A 136 -26.48 -6.00 -7.29
N THR A 137 -25.94 -6.80 -8.22
CA THR A 137 -26.36 -6.79 -9.64
C THR A 137 -26.97 -8.12 -10.08
N LEU A 138 -28.17 -8.09 -10.64
CA LEU A 138 -28.86 -9.26 -11.20
C LEU A 138 -28.18 -9.67 -12.51
N GLN A 139 -27.67 -10.90 -12.57
CA GLN A 139 -26.94 -11.43 -13.72
C GLN A 139 -27.83 -12.23 -14.66
N ARG A 140 -28.72 -13.05 -14.10
CA ARG A 140 -29.68 -13.84 -14.88
C ARG A 140 -30.86 -14.25 -14.03
N VAL A 141 -31.97 -14.58 -14.68
CA VAL A 141 -33.08 -15.32 -14.08
C VAL A 141 -33.25 -16.63 -14.85
N ASN A 142 -33.21 -17.75 -14.15
CA ASN A 142 -33.50 -19.07 -14.70
C ASN A 142 -34.98 -19.37 -14.46
N VAL A 143 -35.66 -19.80 -15.51
CA VAL A 143 -37.09 -20.12 -15.47
C VAL A 143 -37.25 -21.53 -15.98
N THR A 144 -38.07 -22.30 -15.27
CA THR A 144 -38.41 -23.67 -15.65
C THR A 144 -39.92 -23.78 -15.83
N VAL A 145 -40.34 -24.25 -17.01
CA VAL A 145 -41.73 -24.39 -17.41
C VAL A 145 -42.03 -25.87 -17.64
N ASN A 146 -43.09 -26.36 -17.04
CA ASN A 146 -43.56 -27.73 -17.19
C ASN A 146 -44.92 -27.73 -17.89
N ASN A 147 -45.10 -28.61 -18.87
CA ASN A 147 -46.37 -28.75 -19.58
C ASN A 147 -47.11 -30.01 -19.13
N ASN A 148 -48.12 -29.84 -18.28
CA ASN A 148 -48.96 -30.95 -17.80
C ASN A 148 -50.12 -31.29 -18.76
N GLY A 149 -50.22 -30.57 -19.88
CA GLY A 149 -51.25 -30.83 -20.90
C GLY A 149 -50.93 -32.05 -21.75
N ASP A 150 -51.83 -32.37 -22.66
CA ASP A 150 -51.68 -33.44 -23.64
C ASP A 150 -51.23 -32.94 -25.02
N PHE A 151 -50.92 -31.64 -25.13
CA PHE A 151 -50.52 -30.97 -26.37
C PHE A 151 -49.29 -30.09 -26.17
N PRO A 152 -48.38 -29.93 -27.16
CA PRO A 152 -47.17 -29.14 -27.01
C PRO A 152 -47.48 -27.64 -26.90
N VAL A 153 -46.55 -26.90 -26.29
CA VAL A 153 -46.65 -25.44 -26.13
C VAL A 153 -45.35 -24.75 -26.51
N GLN A 154 -45.45 -23.61 -27.18
CA GLN A 154 -44.28 -22.80 -27.51
C GLN A 154 -44.11 -21.70 -26.47
N ILE A 155 -42.87 -21.47 -26.04
CA ILE A 155 -42.45 -20.31 -25.27
C ILE A 155 -41.86 -19.29 -26.25
N SER A 156 -42.57 -18.19 -26.48
CA SER A 156 -42.14 -17.16 -27.45
C SER A 156 -41.34 -16.04 -26.80
N GLU A 157 -41.66 -15.71 -25.55
CA GLU A 157 -41.11 -14.53 -24.88
C GLU A 157 -41.09 -14.74 -23.37
N ALA A 158 -40.09 -14.14 -22.72
CA ALA A 158 -40.06 -14.02 -21.28
C ALA A 158 -39.52 -12.65 -20.86
N VAL A 159 -40.23 -12.00 -19.95
CA VAL A 159 -39.94 -10.66 -19.43
C VAL A 159 -39.71 -10.75 -17.93
N VAL A 160 -38.59 -10.21 -17.46
CA VAL A 160 -38.27 -10.05 -16.03
C VAL A 160 -38.40 -8.59 -15.68
N ASN A 161 -39.18 -8.28 -14.66
CA ASN A 161 -39.26 -6.95 -14.08
C ASN A 161 -38.70 -6.98 -12.65
N ALA A 162 -37.75 -6.11 -12.34
CA ALA A 162 -37.21 -5.95 -11.00
C ALA A 162 -36.92 -4.46 -10.72
N ARG A 163 -37.67 -3.87 -9.78
CA ARG A 163 -37.74 -2.41 -9.58
C ARG A 163 -38.08 -1.68 -10.89
N ASP A 164 -37.26 -0.71 -11.30
CA ASP A 164 -37.45 0.16 -12.46
C ASP A 164 -36.72 -0.38 -13.71
N SER A 165 -36.45 -1.68 -13.74
CA SER A 165 -35.69 -2.30 -14.82
C SER A 165 -36.36 -3.56 -15.34
N GLU A 166 -36.25 -3.73 -16.65
CA GLU A 166 -36.82 -4.83 -17.41
C GLU A 166 -35.72 -5.58 -18.14
N MET A 167 -35.82 -6.91 -18.18
CA MET A 167 -35.02 -7.77 -19.05
C MET A 167 -35.97 -8.60 -19.90
N GLN A 168 -35.64 -8.80 -21.16
CA GLN A 168 -36.45 -9.58 -22.08
C GLN A 168 -35.59 -10.64 -22.77
N SER A 169 -36.17 -11.81 -22.98
CA SER A 169 -35.61 -12.89 -23.81
C SER A 169 -36.71 -13.44 -24.71
N SER A 170 -36.31 -13.99 -25.86
CA SER A 170 -37.21 -14.69 -26.78
C SER A 170 -36.67 -16.11 -26.98
N PRO A 171 -36.99 -17.06 -26.07
CA PRO A 171 -36.38 -18.39 -26.08
C PRO A 171 -36.73 -19.20 -27.33
N TYR A 172 -37.97 -19.09 -27.83
CA TYR A 172 -38.51 -19.90 -28.93
C TYR A 172 -38.35 -21.42 -28.72
N VAL A 173 -38.66 -21.89 -27.51
CA VAL A 173 -38.54 -23.30 -27.11
C VAL A 173 -39.90 -23.97 -27.06
N TRP A 174 -39.99 -25.23 -27.50
CA TRP A 174 -41.18 -26.06 -27.36
C TRP A 174 -41.11 -26.90 -26.09
N VAL A 175 -42.24 -27.05 -25.38
CA VAL A 175 -42.36 -27.94 -24.23
C VAL A 175 -43.39 -29.02 -24.56
N MET A 176 -42.90 -30.25 -24.76
CA MET A 176 -43.76 -31.38 -25.11
C MET A 176 -44.66 -31.79 -23.93
N PRO A 177 -45.75 -32.55 -24.20
CA PRO A 177 -46.63 -33.05 -23.14
C PRO A 177 -45.88 -33.86 -22.08
N GLY A 178 -46.05 -33.51 -20.82
CA GLY A 178 -45.40 -34.16 -19.68
C GLY A 178 -43.93 -33.80 -19.49
N GLU A 179 -43.38 -32.90 -20.31
CA GLU A 179 -41.98 -32.47 -20.24
C GLU A 179 -41.80 -31.12 -19.55
N THR A 180 -40.55 -30.83 -19.22
CA THR A 180 -40.12 -29.62 -18.55
C THR A 180 -38.93 -29.02 -19.29
N GLU A 181 -38.98 -27.71 -19.53
CA GLU A 181 -37.92 -26.97 -20.19
C GLU A 181 -37.41 -25.83 -19.32
N SER A 182 -36.10 -25.59 -19.37
CA SER A 182 -35.44 -24.53 -18.64
C SER A 182 -34.72 -23.57 -19.59
N PHE A 183 -34.88 -22.28 -19.37
CA PHE A 183 -34.16 -21.25 -20.10
C PHE A 183 -33.73 -20.13 -19.18
N SER A 184 -32.88 -19.24 -19.69
CA SER A 184 -32.33 -18.14 -18.91
C SER A 184 -32.54 -16.81 -19.58
N ILE A 185 -32.91 -15.84 -18.78
CA ILE A 185 -33.10 -14.46 -19.18
C ILE A 185 -31.89 -13.70 -18.65
N THR A 186 -31.11 -13.14 -19.56
CA THR A 186 -29.92 -12.34 -19.24
C THR A 186 -30.14 -10.91 -19.70
N PRO A 187 -29.62 -9.90 -18.99
CA PRO A 187 -29.74 -8.52 -19.41
C PRO A 187 -29.02 -8.29 -20.73
N SER A 188 -29.75 -7.87 -21.76
CA SER A 188 -29.22 -7.57 -23.09
C SER A 188 -28.50 -6.23 -23.12
N TYR A 189 -29.06 -5.18 -22.50
CA TYR A 189 -28.43 -3.87 -22.31
C TYR A 189 -28.88 -3.24 -20.98
N GLY A 190 -27.94 -3.01 -20.07
CA GLY A 190 -28.22 -2.45 -18.74
C GLY A 190 -28.19 -3.50 -17.64
N LYS A 191 -27.50 -3.18 -16.54
CA LYS A 191 -27.42 -4.03 -15.34
C LYS A 191 -28.52 -3.60 -14.38
N VAL A 192 -29.27 -4.56 -13.85
CA VAL A 192 -30.19 -4.28 -12.74
C VAL A 192 -29.37 -4.29 -11.46
N SER A 193 -28.92 -3.10 -11.06
CA SER A 193 -28.10 -2.89 -9.87
C SER A 193 -28.95 -2.25 -8.75
N ILE A 194 -28.83 -2.81 -7.55
CA ILE A 194 -29.54 -2.37 -6.36
C ILE A 194 -28.66 -1.40 -5.57
N HIS A 195 -29.23 -0.27 -5.18
CA HIS A 195 -28.49 0.81 -4.50
C HIS A 195 -29.05 1.14 -3.12
N SER A 196 -30.06 0.41 -2.66
CA SER A 196 -30.72 0.66 -1.38
C SER A 196 -31.05 -0.64 -0.67
N VAL A 197 -30.91 -0.61 0.66
CA VAL A 197 -31.22 -1.74 1.54
C VAL A 197 -32.68 -2.16 1.44
N GLY A 198 -32.94 -3.42 1.80
CA GLY A 198 -34.28 -3.98 1.91
C GLY A 198 -34.60 -5.04 0.86
N GLU A 199 -35.86 -5.48 0.88
CA GLU A 199 -36.36 -6.51 -0.01
C GLU A 199 -36.60 -5.97 -1.42
N VAL A 200 -36.02 -6.65 -2.41
CA VAL A 200 -36.29 -6.47 -3.83
C VAL A 200 -37.19 -7.60 -4.29
N ARG A 201 -38.34 -7.23 -4.86
CA ARG A 201 -39.26 -8.17 -5.50
C ARG A 201 -39.10 -8.04 -7.00
N GLY A 202 -38.90 -9.18 -7.66
CA GLY A 202 -38.95 -9.29 -9.11
C GLY A 202 -40.12 -10.17 -9.54
N SER A 203 -40.63 -9.92 -10.74
CA SER A 203 -41.60 -10.77 -11.41
C SER A 203 -41.04 -11.26 -12.73
N VAL A 204 -41.52 -12.43 -13.15
CA VAL A 204 -41.26 -13.04 -14.44
C VAL A 204 -42.60 -13.27 -15.11
N ALA A 205 -42.77 -12.80 -16.33
CA ALA A 205 -43.88 -13.13 -17.21
C ALA A 205 -43.33 -13.95 -18.38
N VAL A 206 -43.93 -15.11 -18.66
CA VAL A 206 -43.56 -15.99 -19.78
C VAL A 206 -44.77 -16.09 -20.70
N THR A 207 -44.63 -15.61 -21.93
CA THR A 207 -45.66 -15.71 -22.95
C THR A 207 -45.52 -17.06 -23.64
N THR A 208 -46.59 -17.84 -23.59
CA THR A 208 -46.68 -19.11 -24.30
C THR A 208 -47.75 -19.06 -25.39
N SER A 209 -47.77 -20.05 -26.29
CA SER A 209 -48.83 -20.17 -27.31
C SER A 209 -50.22 -20.45 -26.72
N ALA A 210 -50.30 -20.92 -25.47
CA ALA A 210 -51.56 -21.20 -24.77
C ALA A 210 -52.00 -20.02 -23.89
N ASP A 211 -51.12 -19.57 -23.00
CA ASP A 211 -51.41 -18.55 -21.97
C ASP A 211 -50.15 -17.74 -21.58
N GLU A 212 -50.34 -16.66 -20.81
CA GLU A 212 -49.26 -15.96 -20.11
C GLU A 212 -49.09 -16.52 -18.69
N LEU A 213 -47.86 -16.94 -18.36
CA LEU A 213 -47.51 -17.44 -17.04
C LEU A 213 -46.78 -16.38 -16.25
N THR A 214 -47.05 -16.27 -14.96
CA THR A 214 -46.33 -15.34 -14.08
C THR A 214 -45.74 -16.04 -12.87
N SER A 215 -44.57 -15.57 -12.45
CA SER A 215 -43.88 -16.01 -11.24
C SER A 215 -43.16 -14.83 -10.60
N SER A 216 -42.68 -14.99 -9.38
CA SER A 216 -41.93 -13.94 -8.68
C SER A 216 -40.75 -14.52 -7.92
N PHE A 217 -39.78 -13.65 -7.65
CA PHE A 217 -38.63 -13.95 -6.81
C PHE A 217 -38.37 -12.76 -5.89
N THR A 218 -37.72 -13.02 -4.76
CA THR A 218 -37.34 -11.99 -3.81
C THR A 218 -35.87 -12.14 -3.41
N LYS A 219 -35.21 -11.02 -3.13
CA LYS A 219 -33.90 -10.98 -2.48
C LYS A 219 -33.84 -9.79 -1.53
N THR A 220 -33.38 -10.02 -0.31
CA THR A 220 -33.09 -8.94 0.65
C THR A 220 -31.65 -8.51 0.49
N PHE A 221 -31.40 -7.20 0.44
CA PHE A 221 -30.08 -6.61 0.42
C PHE A 221 -29.81 -5.90 1.75
N GLU A 222 -28.75 -6.29 2.43
CA GLU A 222 -28.26 -5.58 3.61
C GLU A 222 -27.44 -4.35 3.22
N GLY A 223 -27.07 -3.53 4.20
CA GLY A 223 -26.20 -2.38 3.96
C GLY A 223 -24.80 -2.80 3.52
N PRO A 224 -23.95 -1.83 3.12
CA PRO A 224 -22.51 -2.07 3.12
C PRO A 224 -22.05 -2.46 4.53
N ASP A 225 -21.12 -3.40 4.61
CA ASP A 225 -20.53 -3.89 5.85
C ASP A 225 -19.02 -3.92 5.69
N LEU A 226 -18.32 -3.07 6.43
CA LEU A 226 -16.88 -2.86 6.26
C LEU A 226 -16.10 -3.69 7.27
N ALA A 227 -15.08 -4.39 6.78
CA ALA A 227 -14.11 -5.09 7.59
C ALA A 227 -12.69 -4.62 7.24
N ILE A 228 -11.89 -4.27 8.24
CA ILE A 228 -10.45 -4.11 8.05
C ILE A 228 -9.84 -5.50 8.10
N THR A 229 -9.16 -5.89 7.04
CA THR A 229 -8.57 -7.23 6.89
C THR A 229 -7.07 -7.23 7.12
N ASN A 230 -6.41 -6.08 6.97
CA ASN A 230 -4.97 -5.92 7.16
C ASN A 230 -4.60 -4.49 7.55
N VAL A 231 -3.59 -4.35 8.41
CA VAL A 231 -2.99 -3.07 8.83
C VAL A 231 -1.48 -3.24 8.85
N GLU A 232 -0.78 -2.49 8.02
CA GLU A 232 0.68 -2.52 7.88
C GLU A 232 1.26 -1.13 8.19
N PRO A 233 1.62 -0.87 9.46
CA PRO A 233 2.21 0.41 9.84
C PRO A 233 3.68 0.49 9.41
N VAL A 234 4.09 1.63 8.87
CA VAL A 234 5.46 1.93 8.47
C VAL A 234 6.00 3.02 9.39
N TRP A 235 7.08 2.68 10.07
CA TRP A 235 7.71 3.54 11.05
C TRP A 235 9.11 3.92 10.60
N ASP A 236 9.47 5.17 10.84
CA ASP A 236 10.85 5.66 10.76
C ASP A 236 11.30 6.07 12.16
N GLY A 237 12.34 5.39 12.67
CA GLY A 237 12.67 5.42 14.09
C GLY A 237 11.45 5.12 14.97
N GLY A 238 11.16 6.03 15.90
CA GLY A 238 10.00 5.98 16.80
C GLY A 238 8.70 6.54 16.22
N SER A 239 8.73 7.17 15.06
CA SER A 239 7.60 7.92 14.47
C SER A 239 6.85 7.09 13.44
N LEU A 240 5.51 7.15 13.46
CA LEU A 240 4.65 6.53 12.46
C LEU A 240 4.53 7.47 11.27
N GLU A 241 5.10 7.10 10.14
CA GLU A 241 5.06 7.94 8.93
C GLU A 241 3.87 7.62 8.02
N SER A 242 3.60 6.32 7.83
CA SER A 242 2.49 5.87 6.98
C SER A 242 1.88 4.57 7.47
N THR A 243 0.69 4.24 6.97
CA THR A 243 0.06 2.95 7.25
C THR A 243 -0.76 2.50 6.05
N TRP A 244 -0.57 1.25 5.64
CA TRP A 244 -1.41 0.63 4.63
C TRP A 244 -2.55 -0.12 5.31
N VAL A 245 -3.79 0.22 4.95
CA VAL A 245 -5.00 -0.40 5.52
C VAL A 245 -5.80 -1.03 4.41
N THR A 246 -6.07 -2.33 4.50
CA THR A 246 -6.93 -3.04 3.54
C THR A 246 -8.34 -3.18 4.10
N VAL A 247 -9.30 -2.60 3.40
CA VAL A 247 -10.72 -2.60 3.78
C VAL A 247 -11.51 -3.43 2.78
N GLU A 248 -12.26 -4.41 3.26
CA GLU A 248 -13.19 -5.23 2.49
C GLU A 248 -14.63 -4.77 2.77
N ASN A 249 -15.47 -4.74 1.73
CA ASN A 249 -16.90 -4.61 1.88
C ASN A 249 -17.57 -5.98 1.79
N GLN A 250 -17.94 -6.54 2.94
CA GLN A 250 -18.61 -7.83 3.09
C GLN A 250 -20.14 -7.72 2.91
N GLY A 251 -20.66 -6.49 2.84
CA GLY A 251 -22.08 -6.22 2.66
C GLY A 251 -22.58 -6.39 1.22
N ASP A 252 -23.89 -6.27 1.07
CA ASP A 252 -24.58 -6.50 -0.20
C ASP A 252 -24.56 -5.29 -1.16
N LEU A 253 -24.24 -4.11 -0.64
CA LEU A 253 -24.30 -2.84 -1.37
C LEU A 253 -22.94 -2.14 -1.37
N THR A 254 -22.67 -1.36 -2.42
CA THR A 254 -21.44 -0.58 -2.54
C THR A 254 -21.28 0.42 -1.39
N ALA A 255 -20.13 0.42 -0.74
CA ALA A 255 -19.74 1.40 0.27
C ALA A 255 -19.02 2.58 -0.37
N SER A 256 -19.21 3.78 0.16
CA SER A 256 -18.28 4.90 -0.01
C SER A 256 -17.56 5.09 1.31
N ALA A 257 -16.28 4.75 1.38
CA ALA A 257 -15.53 4.66 2.63
C ALA A 257 -14.17 5.37 2.55
N TRP A 258 -13.71 5.88 3.69
CA TRP A 258 -12.35 6.37 3.89
C TRP A 258 -11.68 5.56 5.00
N ALA A 259 -10.34 5.49 4.97
CA ALA A 259 -9.54 4.88 6.02
C ALA A 259 -8.70 5.92 6.75
N GLY A 260 -8.40 5.71 8.02
CA GLY A 260 -7.56 6.61 8.81
C GLY A 260 -6.92 5.93 10.01
N ILE A 261 -6.03 6.65 10.68
CA ILE A 261 -5.40 6.24 11.93
C ILE A 261 -5.91 7.16 13.04
N GLN A 262 -6.31 6.58 14.16
CA GLN A 262 -6.81 7.31 15.32
C GLN A 262 -6.14 6.85 16.62
N ARG A 263 -6.15 7.75 17.61
CA ARG A 263 -5.73 7.50 18.99
C ARG A 263 -6.85 7.94 19.92
N GLY A 264 -7.53 6.98 20.54
CA GLY A 264 -8.80 7.27 21.22
C GLY A 264 -9.83 7.76 20.20
N ASP A 265 -10.40 8.94 20.45
CA ASP A 265 -11.40 9.56 19.57
C ASP A 265 -10.80 10.55 18.55
N GLU A 266 -9.48 10.77 18.58
CA GLU A 266 -8.78 11.71 17.68
C GLU A 266 -8.26 11.01 16.43
N VAL A 267 -8.71 11.46 15.25
CA VAL A 267 -8.19 11.00 13.96
C VAL A 267 -6.93 11.79 13.63
N LEU A 268 -5.79 11.09 13.59
CA LEU A 268 -4.47 11.66 13.33
C LEU A 268 -4.22 11.89 11.83
N ALA A 269 -4.68 10.96 10.99
CA ALA A 269 -4.59 11.05 9.54
C ALA A 269 -5.69 10.24 8.87
N SER A 270 -6.11 10.64 7.67
CA SER A 270 -7.16 9.95 6.89
C SER A 270 -7.01 10.13 5.39
N THR A 271 -7.61 9.22 4.63
CA THR A 271 -7.70 9.28 3.17
C THR A 271 -8.98 9.97 2.70
N TYR A 272 -9.11 10.12 1.38
CA TYR A 272 -10.37 10.45 0.74
C TYR A 272 -11.31 9.24 0.71
N ASN A 273 -12.59 9.53 0.41
CA ASN A 273 -13.59 8.48 0.16
C ASN A 273 -13.31 7.75 -1.15
N GLU A 274 -13.39 6.43 -1.11
CA GLU A 274 -13.33 5.54 -2.25
C GLU A 274 -14.51 4.56 -2.24
N SER A 275 -14.90 4.11 -3.44
CA SER A 275 -16.03 3.20 -3.61
C SER A 275 -15.56 1.75 -3.51
N ILE A 276 -16.13 0.98 -2.58
CA ILE A 276 -15.83 -0.44 -2.38
C ILE A 276 -17.07 -1.25 -2.77
N SER A 277 -16.99 -1.98 -3.87
CA SER A 277 -18.09 -2.85 -4.32
C SER A 277 -18.26 -4.06 -3.39
N PRO A 278 -19.46 -4.68 -3.34
CA PRO A 278 -19.70 -5.90 -2.56
C PRO A 278 -18.67 -7.00 -2.88
N GLY A 279 -18.08 -7.59 -1.83
CA GLY A 279 -17.07 -8.65 -1.93
C GLY A 279 -15.74 -8.20 -2.54
N GLN A 280 -15.44 -6.89 -2.55
CA GLN A 280 -14.16 -6.36 -3.00
C GLN A 280 -13.40 -5.73 -1.83
N SER A 281 -12.08 -5.64 -2.00
CA SER A 281 -11.19 -4.97 -1.07
C SER A 281 -10.48 -3.79 -1.76
N VAL A 282 -10.25 -2.73 -1.00
CA VAL A 282 -9.43 -1.57 -1.40
C VAL A 282 -8.31 -1.41 -0.38
N GLN A 283 -7.11 -1.10 -0.88
CA GLN A 283 -5.95 -0.79 -0.04
C GLN A 283 -5.76 0.72 0.01
N TYR A 284 -5.76 1.28 1.21
CA TYR A 284 -5.56 2.69 1.48
C TYR A 284 -4.14 2.93 1.98
N GLU A 285 -3.45 3.89 1.38
CA GLU A 285 -2.22 4.46 1.93
C GLU A 285 -2.60 5.68 2.78
N ILE A 286 -2.38 5.60 4.08
CA ILE A 286 -2.61 6.71 5.00
C ILE A 286 -1.26 7.38 5.25
N THR A 287 -1.16 8.65 4.90
CA THR A 287 0.00 9.52 5.13
C THR A 287 -0.49 10.85 5.71
N HIS A 288 0.38 11.58 6.40
CA HIS A 288 0.09 12.93 6.87
C HIS A 288 0.86 13.98 6.05
N TYR A 289 0.29 15.16 5.84
CA TYR A 289 0.90 16.19 4.97
C TYR A 289 2.27 16.68 5.47
N SER A 290 2.51 16.57 6.78
CA SER A 290 3.77 16.95 7.44
C SER A 290 4.79 15.80 7.52
N GLY A 291 4.52 14.65 6.90
CA GLY A 291 5.38 13.46 6.93
C GLY A 291 5.01 12.46 8.04
N THR A 292 4.80 12.94 9.27
CA THR A 292 4.54 12.08 10.44
C THR A 292 3.06 12.04 10.80
N ILE A 293 2.50 10.84 10.97
CA ILE A 293 1.13 10.60 11.50
C ILE A 293 1.15 10.67 13.03
N TYR A 294 2.14 10.04 13.67
CA TYR A 294 2.22 9.97 15.13
C TYR A 294 3.68 9.94 15.60
N GLU A 295 4.01 10.79 16.57
CA GLU A 295 5.31 10.83 17.24
C GLU A 295 5.12 10.57 18.74
N PRO A 296 5.80 9.57 19.33
CA PRO A 296 5.62 9.24 20.73
C PRO A 296 6.40 10.19 21.65
N GLU A 297 5.69 10.81 22.60
CA GLU A 297 6.30 11.65 23.64
C GLU A 297 6.79 10.84 24.86
N THR A 298 6.35 9.58 24.99
CA THR A 298 6.67 8.73 26.14
C THR A 298 6.98 7.30 25.73
N SER A 299 7.86 6.65 26.48
CA SER A 299 8.18 5.23 26.31
C SER A 299 7.09 4.33 26.87
N GLY A 300 6.92 3.15 26.29
CA GLY A 300 5.93 2.18 26.74
C GLY A 300 5.25 1.49 25.57
N GLU A 301 4.16 0.80 25.84
CA GLU A 301 3.31 0.27 24.78
C GLU A 301 2.33 1.36 24.34
N ILE A 302 2.35 1.70 23.05
CA ILE A 302 1.35 2.57 22.44
C ILE A 302 0.32 1.73 21.71
N GLN A 303 -0.92 2.19 21.73
CA GLN A 303 -2.04 1.58 21.04
C GLN A 303 -2.64 2.61 20.10
N LEU A 304 -2.72 2.25 18.82
CA LEU A 304 -3.36 3.02 17.76
C LEU A 304 -4.44 2.16 17.11
N GLN A 305 -5.37 2.81 16.41
CA GLN A 305 -6.44 2.12 15.72
C GLN A 305 -6.50 2.57 14.28
N ALA A 306 -6.51 1.62 13.35
CA ALA A 306 -6.98 1.87 12.01
C ALA A 306 -8.52 1.93 12.04
N ILE A 307 -9.11 2.92 11.37
CA ILE A 307 -10.55 3.07 11.22
C ILE A 307 -10.90 3.04 9.73
N ALA A 308 -11.97 2.33 9.39
CA ALA A 308 -12.62 2.42 8.09
C ALA A 308 -14.05 2.88 8.30
N ASN A 309 -14.44 4.00 7.68
CA ASN A 309 -15.69 4.67 7.99
C ASN A 309 -16.47 5.00 6.70
N SER A 310 -17.78 4.79 6.76
CA SER A 310 -18.75 5.11 5.71
C SER A 310 -20.04 5.70 6.31
N PRO A 311 -20.93 6.29 5.50
CA PRO A 311 -22.25 6.73 5.97
C PRO A 311 -23.10 5.62 6.62
N SER A 312 -22.80 4.35 6.33
CA SER A 312 -23.51 3.19 6.86
C SER A 312 -22.97 2.69 8.21
N GLY A 313 -21.79 3.16 8.62
CA GLY A 313 -21.12 2.72 9.84
C GLY A 313 -19.60 2.74 9.70
N PHE A 314 -18.92 2.35 10.79
CA PHE A 314 -17.47 2.27 10.84
C PHE A 314 -17.01 0.96 11.50
N THR A 315 -15.78 0.57 11.20
CA THR A 315 -15.07 -0.52 11.85
C THR A 315 -13.67 -0.05 12.25
N THR A 316 -13.10 -0.68 13.26
CA THR A 316 -11.76 -0.34 13.77
C THR A 316 -10.94 -1.59 13.99
N GLN A 317 -9.62 -1.47 13.80
CA GLN A 317 -8.67 -2.53 14.11
C GLN A 317 -7.49 -1.91 14.87
N GLU A 318 -7.23 -2.45 16.06
CA GLU A 318 -6.13 -1.99 16.90
C GLU A 318 -4.80 -2.58 16.47
N PHE A 319 -3.74 -1.81 16.58
CA PHE A 319 -2.37 -2.27 16.48
C PHE A 319 -1.50 -1.57 17.54
N THR A 320 -0.49 -2.28 18.02
CA THR A 320 0.38 -1.79 19.10
C THR A 320 1.83 -1.76 18.66
N ARG A 321 2.59 -0.85 19.24
CA ARG A 321 4.05 -0.81 19.13
C ARG A 321 4.64 -0.58 20.50
N LYS A 322 5.76 -1.23 20.79
CA LYS A 322 6.58 -0.92 21.96
C LYS A 322 7.56 0.18 21.62
N ILE A 323 7.50 1.28 22.35
CA ILE A 323 8.36 2.46 22.25
C ILE A 323 9.39 2.40 23.38
N SER A 324 10.67 2.40 23.02
CA SER A 324 11.81 2.47 23.93
C SER A 324 12.05 3.90 24.41
N SER A 325 12.49 4.05 25.65
CA SER A 325 12.92 5.34 26.18
C SER A 325 14.17 5.82 25.47
N ALA A 326 14.35 7.13 25.39
CA ALA A 326 15.58 7.74 24.91
C ALA A 326 16.83 7.13 25.58
N SER A 327 17.88 6.91 24.77
CA SER A 327 19.12 6.28 25.21
C SER A 327 20.30 6.89 24.46
N LEU A 328 20.85 7.95 25.05
CA LEU A 328 21.97 8.68 24.47
C LEU A 328 23.28 7.87 24.52
N SER A 329 24.05 7.93 23.44
CA SER A 329 25.44 7.46 23.37
C SER A 329 26.32 8.48 22.64
N ILE A 330 27.51 8.74 23.17
CA ILE A 330 28.52 9.54 22.47
C ILE A 330 29.29 8.59 21.56
N ASP A 331 29.11 8.75 20.24
CA ASP A 331 29.74 7.88 19.26
C ASP A 331 31.16 8.34 18.92
N SER A 332 31.39 9.66 18.97
CA SER A 332 32.69 10.27 18.76
C SER A 332 32.84 11.54 19.60
N PHE A 333 34.08 11.83 20.01
CA PHE A 333 34.42 13.06 20.73
C PHE A 333 35.84 13.49 20.35
N THR A 334 35.98 14.66 19.74
CA THR A 334 37.25 15.18 19.23
C THR A 334 37.46 16.62 19.70
N PRO A 335 38.31 16.86 20.72
CA PRO A 335 38.78 18.19 21.02
C PRO A 335 39.75 18.68 19.93
N VAL A 336 39.58 19.92 19.48
CA VAL A 336 40.41 20.57 18.47
C VAL A 336 41.30 21.59 19.16
N TRP A 337 42.60 21.35 19.07
CA TRP A 337 43.62 22.21 19.64
C TRP A 337 44.39 22.95 18.56
N GLU A 338 44.55 24.25 18.74
CA GLU A 338 45.40 25.09 17.91
C GLU A 338 46.43 25.79 18.80
N ASN A 339 47.71 25.44 18.66
CA ASN A 339 48.80 26.09 19.39
C ASN A 339 48.61 26.06 20.92
N GLY A 340 48.26 24.89 21.47
CA GLY A 340 47.95 24.73 22.90
C GLY A 340 46.65 25.37 23.35
N ARG A 341 45.80 25.85 22.41
CA ARG A 341 44.49 26.45 22.72
C ARG A 341 43.38 25.50 22.28
N LEU A 342 42.53 25.09 23.20
CA LEU A 342 41.32 24.35 22.87
C LEU A 342 40.33 25.34 22.23
N THR A 343 40.04 25.18 20.95
CA THR A 343 39.18 26.12 20.21
C THR A 343 37.77 25.58 20.03
N ILE A 344 37.66 24.28 19.74
CA ILE A 344 36.40 23.61 19.43
C ILE A 344 36.43 22.23 20.09
N ALA A 345 35.29 21.73 20.54
CA ALA A 345 35.10 20.32 20.82
C ALA A 345 33.92 19.80 20.00
N THR A 346 34.19 18.90 19.06
CA THR A 346 33.14 18.28 18.24
C THR A 346 32.77 16.90 18.80
N PHE A 347 31.49 16.55 18.72
CA PHE A 347 31.03 15.23 19.14
C PHE A 347 29.83 14.77 18.32
N THR A 348 29.73 13.46 18.13
CA THR A 348 28.56 12.81 17.53
C THR A 348 27.77 12.13 18.63
N LEU A 349 26.47 12.41 18.67
CA LEU A 349 25.54 11.86 19.65
C LEU A 349 24.47 11.05 18.91
N SER A 350 24.23 9.83 19.39
CA SER A 350 23.11 8.99 18.95
C SER A 350 22.07 8.83 20.05
N ASN A 351 20.79 8.88 19.70
CA ASN A 351 19.69 8.47 20.56
C ASN A 351 19.15 7.12 20.08
N ASN A 352 19.58 6.04 20.72
CA ASN A 352 19.17 4.67 20.35
C ASN A 352 17.74 4.31 20.84
N GLY A 353 17.00 5.28 21.37
CA GLY A 353 15.60 5.12 21.81
C GLY A 353 14.61 5.70 20.82
N ASP A 354 13.35 5.27 20.90
CA ASP A 354 12.28 5.74 20.01
C ASP A 354 11.76 7.15 20.37
N VAL A 355 12.02 7.63 21.59
CA VAL A 355 11.51 8.93 22.08
C VAL A 355 12.62 9.98 21.98
N ALA A 356 12.27 11.18 21.50
CA ALA A 356 13.16 12.32 21.51
C ALA A 356 13.60 12.69 22.94
N THR A 357 14.78 13.30 23.08
CA THR A 357 15.26 13.70 24.38
C THR A 357 16.05 14.99 24.37
N ASP A 358 15.82 15.76 25.42
CA ASP A 358 16.56 16.97 25.70
C ASP A 358 17.83 16.64 26.46
N PHE A 359 18.93 17.32 26.13
CA PHE A 359 20.21 17.17 26.79
C PHE A 359 20.95 18.50 26.96
N SER A 360 21.82 18.54 27.97
CA SER A 360 22.84 19.59 28.14
C SER A 360 24.22 18.98 28.06
N ALA A 361 25.20 19.77 27.59
CA ALA A 361 26.59 19.37 27.46
C ALA A 361 27.47 20.24 28.35
N SER A 362 28.37 19.64 29.13
CA SER A 362 29.41 20.31 29.90
C SER A 362 30.78 19.81 29.45
N LEU A 363 31.69 20.75 29.20
CA LEU A 363 33.05 20.51 28.79
C LEU A 363 33.99 20.88 29.95
N MET A 364 34.83 19.93 30.33
CA MET A 364 35.81 20.08 31.41
C MET A 364 37.21 19.83 30.88
N VAL A 365 38.20 20.58 31.35
CA VAL A 365 39.63 20.33 31.12
C VAL A 365 40.31 20.13 32.48
N ASN A 366 40.98 19.00 32.66
CA ASN A 366 41.62 18.60 33.92
C ASN A 366 40.70 18.67 35.15
N GLY A 367 39.41 18.39 34.96
CA GLY A 367 38.41 18.44 36.02
C GLY A 367 37.88 19.85 36.35
N HIS A 368 38.33 20.88 35.64
CA HIS A 368 37.77 22.22 35.70
C HIS A 368 36.78 22.43 34.57
N GLU A 369 35.57 22.86 34.88
CA GLU A 369 34.57 23.20 33.87
C GLU A 369 35.03 24.44 33.10
N VAL A 370 35.13 24.31 31.78
CA VAL A 370 35.54 25.39 30.87
C VAL A 370 34.36 25.95 30.09
N LYS A 371 33.31 25.14 29.88
CA LYS A 371 32.08 25.56 29.22
C LYS A 371 30.91 24.67 29.63
N GLU A 372 29.80 25.29 29.98
CA GLU A 372 28.48 24.65 30.02
C GLU A 372 27.68 25.14 28.82
N SER A 373 27.06 24.23 28.06
CA SER A 373 26.10 24.60 27.03
C SER A 373 24.90 25.26 27.70
N GLN A 374 24.74 26.57 27.50
CA GLN A 374 23.60 27.30 28.04
C GLN A 374 22.27 26.93 27.36
N THR A 375 22.32 26.22 26.22
CA THR A 375 21.14 25.83 25.45
C THR A 375 20.89 24.34 25.61
N ILE A 376 19.70 24.00 26.11
CA ILE A 376 19.16 22.64 26.05
C ILE A 376 18.89 22.33 24.58
N GLN A 377 19.50 21.27 24.08
CA GLN A 377 19.28 20.78 22.72
C GLN A 377 18.41 19.53 22.77
N SER A 378 17.69 19.26 21.69
CA SER A 378 16.82 18.09 21.58
C SER A 378 17.33 17.20 20.44
N LEU A 379 17.44 15.91 20.71
CA LEU A 379 17.78 14.89 19.71
C LEU A 379 16.59 13.96 19.53
N ALA A 380 16.12 13.83 18.29
CA ALA A 380 15.02 12.95 17.94
C ALA A 380 15.32 11.48 18.28
N GLY A 381 14.28 10.64 18.39
CA GLY A 381 14.45 9.20 18.55
C GLY A 381 15.11 8.58 17.32
N ASP A 382 16.00 7.60 17.52
CA ASP A 382 16.78 6.91 16.48
C ASP A 382 17.62 7.85 15.58
N ALA A 383 17.94 9.05 16.09
CA ALA A 383 18.74 10.04 15.37
C ALA A 383 20.21 10.03 15.81
N THR A 384 21.08 10.34 14.86
CA THR A 384 22.52 10.59 15.07
C THR A 384 22.85 11.98 14.53
N GLU A 385 23.36 12.86 15.37
CA GLU A 385 23.71 14.23 15.00
C GLU A 385 25.10 14.62 15.50
N GLU A 386 25.74 15.53 14.77
CA GLU A 386 27.01 16.14 15.14
C GLU A 386 26.77 17.51 15.79
N TYR A 387 27.48 17.73 16.90
CA TYR A 387 27.41 18.94 17.70
C TYR A 387 28.80 19.51 17.94
N GLU A 388 28.86 20.82 18.13
CA GLU A 388 30.10 21.54 18.41
C GLU A 388 29.93 22.43 19.64
N ILE A 389 30.92 22.39 20.53
CA ILE A 389 31.09 23.36 21.61
C ILE A 389 32.18 24.32 21.17
N VAL A 390 31.80 25.59 20.99
CA VAL A 390 32.69 26.70 20.66
C VAL A 390 32.53 27.81 21.69
N ASP A 391 33.50 28.71 21.78
CA ASP A 391 33.31 29.91 22.60
C ASP A 391 32.45 30.94 21.84
N ASP A 392 31.39 31.43 22.50
CA ASP A 392 30.40 32.37 21.96
C ASP A 392 30.72 33.84 22.28
N GLY A 393 31.91 34.10 22.83
CA GLY A 393 32.43 35.44 23.09
C GLY A 393 32.48 36.30 21.81
N TRP A 394 32.17 37.59 21.95
CA TRP A 394 32.20 38.60 20.87
C TRP A 394 33.63 38.92 20.37
N GLY A 395 34.35 37.90 19.90
CA GLY A 395 35.67 38.00 19.28
C GLY A 395 36.03 36.66 18.64
N ALA A 396 36.20 36.62 17.32
CA ALA A 396 36.68 35.43 16.63
C ALA A 396 38.05 35.02 17.18
N GLY A 397 38.14 33.85 17.83
CA GLY A 397 39.41 33.24 18.26
C GLY A 397 39.68 33.18 19.78
N SER A 398 38.70 33.41 20.65
CA SER A 398 38.85 33.06 22.06
C SER A 398 38.90 31.54 22.24
N ALA A 399 39.85 31.08 23.07
CA ALA A 399 40.01 29.66 23.37
C ALA A 399 39.04 29.28 24.50
N LEU A 400 38.47 28.08 24.42
CA LEU A 400 37.78 27.45 25.54
C LEU A 400 38.74 27.20 26.71
N PHE A 401 40.00 26.87 26.39
CA PHE A 401 41.07 26.64 27.36
C PHE A 401 42.44 26.89 26.72
N ILE A 402 43.43 27.32 27.51
CA ILE A 402 44.82 27.49 27.09
C ILE A 402 45.70 26.59 27.96
N SER A 403 46.42 25.68 27.34
CA SER A 403 47.37 24.79 28.00
C SER A 403 48.67 25.51 28.34
N ASN A 404 49.21 25.19 29.52
CA ASN A 404 50.54 25.62 29.97
C ASN A 404 51.59 24.51 29.83
N GLY A 405 51.29 23.44 29.09
CA GLY A 405 52.13 22.23 28.98
C GLY A 405 51.66 21.09 29.90
N GLY A 406 52.13 19.87 29.59
CA GLY A 406 51.72 18.63 30.24
C GLY A 406 50.58 17.90 29.53
N GLU A 407 50.07 16.83 30.15
CA GLU A 407 48.90 16.10 29.66
C GLU A 407 47.61 16.84 30.03
N GLU A 408 46.87 17.27 29.02
CA GLU A 408 45.58 17.92 29.13
C GLU A 408 44.47 16.90 28.83
N THR A 409 43.63 16.60 29.83
CA THR A 409 42.47 15.72 29.66
C THR A 409 41.20 16.55 29.47
N VAL A 410 40.60 16.46 28.29
CA VAL A 410 39.29 17.04 28.00
C VAL A 410 38.21 15.99 28.23
N LYS A 411 37.20 16.33 29.03
CA LYS A 411 36.02 15.49 29.28
C LYS A 411 34.77 16.20 28.82
N LEU A 412 33.97 15.52 28.00
CA LEU A 412 32.59 15.87 27.69
C LEU A 412 31.65 15.09 28.61
N GLU A 413 30.71 15.78 29.22
CA GLU A 413 29.62 15.20 30.00
C GLU A 413 28.28 15.68 29.47
N LEU A 414 27.45 14.74 29.01
CA LEU A 414 26.10 15.01 28.57
C LEU A 414 25.12 14.57 29.65
N THR A 415 24.17 15.43 30.00
CA THR A 415 23.11 15.12 30.97
C THR A 415 21.75 15.15 30.30
N SER A 416 20.97 14.08 30.47
CA SER A 416 19.60 13.97 29.96
C SER A 416 18.72 13.18 30.92
N ALA A 417 17.57 13.74 31.29
CA ALA A 417 16.58 13.11 32.19
C ALA A 417 17.17 12.48 33.47
N GLY A 418 18.25 13.05 34.02
CA GLY A 418 18.93 12.58 35.22
C GLY A 418 19.97 11.47 35.01
N ASN A 419 20.19 11.03 33.77
CA ASN A 419 21.32 10.17 33.39
C ASN A 419 22.44 11.03 32.80
N SER A 420 23.69 10.59 32.98
CA SER A 420 24.83 11.20 32.30
C SER A 420 25.63 10.19 31.50
N VAL A 421 26.11 10.62 30.34
CA VAL A 421 27.08 9.89 29.51
C VAL A 421 28.29 10.78 29.31
N THR A 422 29.48 10.18 29.32
CA THR A 422 30.73 10.94 29.30
C THR A 422 31.70 10.36 28.29
N ALA A 423 32.45 11.24 27.62
CA ALA A 423 33.59 10.89 26.79
C ALA A 423 34.79 11.73 27.21
N SER A 424 36.00 11.20 27.03
CA SER A 424 37.23 11.92 27.35
C SER A 424 38.30 11.68 26.30
N SER A 425 39.14 12.68 26.09
CA SER A 425 40.32 12.62 25.23
C SER A 425 41.46 13.38 25.89
N SER A 426 42.67 12.83 25.84
CA SER A 426 43.86 13.45 26.39
C SER A 426 44.82 13.84 25.27
N GLN A 427 45.49 14.98 25.44
CA GLN A 427 46.57 15.44 24.57
C GLN A 427 47.74 15.94 25.42
N GLU A 428 48.95 15.51 25.09
CA GLU A 428 50.18 15.98 25.74
C GLU A 428 50.74 17.19 24.99
N PHE A 429 51.14 18.21 25.73
CA PHE A 429 51.81 19.41 25.24
C PHE A 429 53.18 19.54 25.91
N ASP A 430 54.21 19.85 25.13
CA ASP A 430 55.55 20.15 25.66
C ASP A 430 55.56 21.50 26.41
N GLY A 431 54.60 22.38 26.10
CA GLY A 431 54.44 23.69 26.70
C GLY A 431 55.16 24.80 25.92
N PRO A 432 55.21 26.01 26.48
CA PRO A 432 55.88 27.12 25.82
C PRO A 432 57.40 26.93 25.92
N SER A 433 58.12 27.18 24.83
CA SER A 433 59.58 27.15 24.81
C SER A 433 60.07 28.32 23.97
N ALA A 434 60.90 29.15 24.55
CA ALA A 434 61.56 30.26 23.91
C ALA A 434 62.89 29.79 23.32
N GLN A 435 63.22 30.30 22.14
CA GLN A 435 64.53 30.24 21.55
C GLN A 435 64.98 31.65 21.23
N ILE A 436 66.18 32.02 21.67
CA ILE A 436 66.76 33.32 21.37
C ILE A 436 67.61 33.18 20.11
N ASN A 437 67.15 33.80 19.03
CA ASN A 437 67.80 33.70 17.72
C ASN A 437 68.96 34.70 17.56
N SER A 438 68.80 35.90 18.13
CA SER A 438 69.80 36.95 18.13
C SER A 438 69.75 37.73 19.44
N VAL A 439 70.92 38.22 19.84
CA VAL A 439 71.07 39.17 20.94
C VAL A 439 71.98 40.29 20.49
N ASP A 440 71.45 41.51 20.53
CA ASP A 440 72.22 42.73 20.33
C ASP A 440 72.31 43.49 21.66
N THR A 441 73.53 43.81 22.08
CA THR A 441 73.81 44.52 23.34
C THR A 441 74.24 45.96 23.08
N THR A 442 73.66 46.91 23.80
CA THR A 442 74.16 48.28 23.92
C THR A 442 74.90 48.43 25.23
N VAL A 443 76.18 48.77 25.13
CA VAL A 443 77.12 48.79 26.27
C VAL A 443 77.84 50.13 26.31
N PHE A 444 78.00 50.67 27.52
CA PHE A 444 78.85 51.85 27.77
C PHE A 444 80.02 51.44 28.68
N GLY A 445 81.26 51.57 28.18
CA GLY A 445 82.45 51.29 28.98
C GLY A 445 82.60 52.25 30.15
N ASN A 446 82.93 51.74 31.34
CA ASN A 446 83.26 52.59 32.48
C ASN A 446 84.73 53.02 32.43
N TYR A 447 84.98 54.33 32.51
CA TYR A 447 86.33 54.89 32.41
C TYR A 447 87.29 54.31 33.48
N ASN A 448 88.39 53.69 33.03
CA ASN A 448 89.40 53.01 33.87
C ASN A 448 88.88 51.82 34.71
N SER A 449 87.90 51.07 34.20
CA SER A 449 87.38 49.84 34.84
C SER A 449 87.36 48.69 33.85
N ASP A 450 87.50 47.46 34.33
CA ASP A 450 87.27 46.24 33.53
C ASP A 450 85.76 45.89 33.44
N THR A 451 84.90 46.88 33.72
CA THR A 451 83.43 46.75 33.72
C THR A 451 82.78 47.70 32.74
N SER A 452 81.66 47.28 32.19
CA SER A 452 80.81 48.08 31.32
C SER A 452 79.37 48.07 31.82
N GLU A 453 78.65 49.14 31.53
CA GLU A 453 77.21 49.23 31.77
C GLU A 453 76.46 48.68 30.56
N LEU A 454 75.79 47.54 30.74
CA LEU A 454 74.82 47.02 29.78
C LEU A 454 73.53 47.84 29.96
N SER A 455 73.25 48.74 29.02
CA SER A 455 72.14 49.72 29.08
C SER A 455 70.99 49.38 28.13
N GLY A 456 71.21 48.47 27.19
CA GLY A 456 70.23 48.07 26.20
C GLY A 456 70.44 46.64 25.75
N LEU A 457 69.35 45.92 25.57
CA LEU A 457 69.33 44.54 25.11
C LEU A 457 68.18 44.38 24.12
N THR A 458 68.50 44.00 22.90
CA THR A 458 67.50 43.65 21.88
C THR A 458 67.55 42.15 21.66
N LEU A 459 66.41 41.49 21.89
CA LEU A 459 66.27 40.03 21.81
C LEU A 459 65.31 39.66 20.69
N ASP A 460 65.74 38.80 19.77
CA ASP A 460 64.81 38.12 18.86
C ASP A 460 64.39 36.80 19.47
N VAL A 461 63.17 36.76 19.99
CA VAL A 461 62.60 35.62 20.71
C VAL A 461 61.67 34.87 19.75
N GLN A 462 61.92 33.59 19.54
CA GLN A 462 61.03 32.68 18.84
C GLN A 462 60.38 31.72 19.83
N ASN A 463 59.10 31.43 19.66
CA ASN A 463 58.47 30.33 20.39
C ASN A 463 58.66 29.02 19.60
N THR A 464 59.46 28.11 20.13
CA THR A 464 59.68 26.75 19.61
C THR A 464 58.79 25.70 20.27
N GLY A 465 58.04 26.08 21.30
CA GLY A 465 57.06 25.22 21.97
C GLY A 465 55.78 25.01 21.17
N ASP A 466 54.89 24.19 21.70
CA ASP A 466 53.60 23.83 21.09
C ASP A 466 52.39 24.56 21.70
N SER A 467 52.61 25.36 22.75
CA SER A 467 51.66 26.31 23.31
C SER A 467 52.14 27.75 23.17
N VAL A 468 51.26 28.73 23.41
CA VAL A 468 51.61 30.15 23.31
C VAL A 468 52.59 30.53 24.43
N LEU A 469 53.73 31.12 24.08
CA LEU A 469 54.66 31.71 25.03
C LEU A 469 54.13 33.08 25.45
N VAL A 470 53.69 33.18 26.70
CA VAL A 470 53.14 34.40 27.30
C VAL A 470 54.05 34.87 28.43
N TYR A 471 54.40 36.15 28.44
CA TYR A 471 55.19 36.75 29.52
C TYR A 471 54.89 38.24 29.68
N ASP A 472 54.89 38.71 30.92
CA ASP A 472 54.71 40.12 31.28
C ASP A 472 56.03 40.78 31.67
N SER A 473 57.07 39.98 31.89
CA SER A 473 58.36 40.45 32.34
C SER A 473 59.48 39.52 31.89
N VAL A 474 60.66 40.11 31.71
CA VAL A 474 61.88 39.40 31.33
C VAL A 474 62.93 39.65 32.38
N ARG A 475 63.47 38.59 32.97
CA ARG A 475 64.63 38.66 33.87
C ARG A 475 65.87 38.22 33.12
N TYR A 476 66.89 39.07 33.12
CA TYR A 476 68.18 38.77 32.54
C TYR A 476 69.24 38.76 33.63
N GLU A 477 70.16 37.80 33.54
CA GLU A 477 71.16 37.49 34.56
C GLU A 477 72.52 37.22 33.88
N ILE A 478 73.56 37.89 34.36
CA ILE A 478 74.93 37.81 33.84
C ILE A 478 75.90 37.99 35.01
N ASP A 479 76.90 37.10 35.12
CA ASP A 479 77.88 37.08 36.23
C ASP A 479 77.25 37.08 37.64
N GLY A 480 76.05 36.52 37.80
CA GLY A 480 75.31 36.47 39.06
C GLY A 480 74.63 37.78 39.46
N VAL A 481 74.65 38.79 38.58
CA VAL A 481 73.87 40.02 38.70
C VAL A 481 72.64 39.89 37.81
N SER A 482 71.46 40.20 38.33
CA SER A 482 70.21 40.11 37.58
C SER A 482 69.39 41.39 37.71
N SER A 483 68.66 41.75 36.66
CA SER A 483 67.55 42.70 36.75
C SER A 483 66.33 42.13 36.02
N THR A 484 65.15 42.61 36.37
CA THR A 484 63.87 42.18 35.81
C THR A 484 63.17 43.41 35.28
N GLU A 485 62.75 43.34 34.04
CA GLU A 485 62.01 44.40 33.38
C GLU A 485 60.58 43.95 33.13
N SER A 486 59.63 44.73 33.62
CA SER A 486 58.22 44.54 33.30
C SER A 486 57.92 45.21 31.96
N LEU A 487 57.26 44.46 31.09
CA LEU A 487 56.80 44.98 29.81
C LEU A 487 55.60 45.89 30.00
N SER A 488 55.48 46.88 29.12
CA SER A 488 54.33 47.79 29.12
C SER A 488 53.00 47.08 28.80
N PHE A 489 53.08 45.96 28.10
CA PHE A 489 51.98 45.05 27.77
C PHE A 489 52.51 43.62 27.80
N GLU A 490 51.66 42.67 28.13
CA GLU A 490 51.97 41.24 28.01
C GLU A 490 52.36 40.89 26.56
N SER A 491 53.46 40.15 26.41
CA SER A 491 53.91 39.61 25.13
C SER A 491 53.31 38.23 24.92
N GLN A 492 52.80 37.96 23.71
CA GLN A 492 52.22 36.66 23.33
C GLN A 492 52.82 36.20 21.99
N ILE A 493 53.61 35.14 22.02
CA ILE A 493 54.26 34.58 20.83
C ILE A 493 53.64 33.22 20.52
N LYS A 494 52.98 33.09 19.36
CA LYS A 494 52.43 31.81 18.89
C LYS A 494 53.56 30.82 18.55
N PRO A 495 53.34 29.50 18.66
CA PRO A 495 54.26 28.47 18.15
C PRO A 495 54.79 28.79 16.76
N GLY A 496 56.12 28.73 16.61
CA GLY A 496 56.87 29.04 15.40
C GLY A 496 57.04 30.53 15.09
N ALA A 497 56.28 31.43 15.73
CA ALA A 497 56.40 32.87 15.53
C ALA A 497 57.57 33.47 16.31
N SER A 498 57.99 34.68 15.93
CA SER A 498 59.04 35.43 16.62
C SER A 498 58.59 36.87 16.91
N THR A 499 59.13 37.44 17.97
CA THR A 499 59.01 38.86 18.31
C THR A 499 60.40 39.42 18.65
N THR A 500 60.53 40.74 18.59
CA THR A 500 61.73 41.45 19.03
C THR A 500 61.40 42.22 20.30
N GLU A 501 62.08 41.90 21.40
CA GLU A 501 61.97 42.61 22.67
C GLU A 501 63.10 43.64 22.82
N TYR A 502 62.75 44.83 23.32
CA TYR A 502 63.69 45.91 23.61
C TYR A 502 63.70 46.13 25.12
N LEU A 503 64.83 45.83 25.74
CA LEU A 503 65.01 45.82 27.18
C LEU A 503 66.10 46.81 27.60
N HIS A 504 65.97 47.36 28.80
CA HIS A 504 66.84 48.34 29.44
C HIS A 504 67.42 47.78 30.75
N PRO A 505 68.48 46.94 30.63
CA PRO A 505 68.98 46.17 31.75
C PRO A 505 69.59 46.94 32.92
N ASP A 506 70.24 48.08 32.64
CA ASP A 506 70.98 48.89 33.60
C ASP A 506 71.87 48.07 34.55
N LEU A 507 72.70 47.18 33.97
CA LEU A 507 73.59 46.28 34.71
C LEU A 507 75.06 46.65 34.53
N THR A 508 75.82 46.73 35.63
CA THR A 508 77.30 46.81 35.56
C THR A 508 77.89 45.40 35.53
N VAL A 509 78.53 45.05 34.41
CA VAL A 509 79.04 43.70 34.12
C VAL A 509 80.50 43.74 33.72
N THR A 510 81.22 42.61 33.83
CA THR A 510 82.62 42.56 33.42
C THR A 510 82.77 42.34 31.92
N SER A 511 83.75 43.00 31.29
CA SER A 511 83.97 42.91 29.84
C SER A 511 84.44 41.52 29.37
N GLY A 512 84.13 41.16 28.12
CA GLY A 512 84.50 39.90 27.46
C GLY A 512 83.32 38.98 27.16
N ASP A 513 83.61 37.72 26.80
CA ASP A 513 82.60 36.71 26.50
C ASP A 513 81.92 36.23 27.78
N ARG A 514 80.59 36.28 27.80
CA ARG A 514 79.74 35.99 28.95
C ARG A 514 78.53 35.15 28.57
N GLN A 515 77.92 34.54 29.57
CA GLN A 515 76.63 33.86 29.44
C GLN A 515 75.55 34.77 30.00
N LEU A 516 74.57 35.07 29.17
CA LEU A 516 73.39 35.82 29.52
C LEU A 516 72.23 34.82 29.67
N THR A 517 71.76 34.64 30.89
CA THR A 517 70.57 33.82 31.18
C THR A 517 69.34 34.71 31.14
N ILE A 518 68.36 34.37 30.33
CA ILE A 518 67.12 35.12 30.14
C ILE A 518 65.97 34.22 30.58
N LYS A 519 65.15 34.72 31.50
CA LYS A 519 63.98 34.05 32.05
C LYS A 519 62.75 34.84 31.65
N PHE A 520 61.85 34.20 30.92
CA PHE A 520 60.55 34.74 30.59
C PHE A 520 59.61 34.48 31.76
N ILE A 521 58.91 35.51 32.23
CA ILE A 521 58.11 35.46 33.45
C ILE A 521 56.68 35.92 33.15
N GLN A 522 55.71 35.14 33.61
CA GLN A 522 54.28 35.47 33.58
C GLN A 522 53.74 35.41 35.01
N ASP A 523 53.13 36.51 35.50
CA ASP A 523 52.54 36.59 36.83
C ASP A 523 53.49 36.17 37.98
N GLY A 524 54.80 36.34 37.76
CA GLY A 524 55.85 35.99 38.72
C GLY A 524 56.39 34.55 38.62
N GLU A 525 55.82 33.71 37.76
CA GLU A 525 56.32 32.36 37.46
C GLU A 525 57.21 32.37 36.22
N VAL A 526 58.32 31.63 36.28
CA VAL A 526 59.23 31.48 35.12
C VAL A 526 58.59 30.49 34.16
N VAL A 527 58.17 30.97 32.98
CA VAL A 527 57.54 30.14 31.94
C VAL A 527 58.59 29.46 31.06
N ASP A 528 59.74 30.09 30.85
CA ASP A 528 60.89 29.47 30.20
C ASP A 528 62.22 30.15 30.54
N THR A 529 63.34 29.47 30.33
CA THR A 529 64.69 29.98 30.55
C THR A 529 65.64 29.61 29.42
N GLU A 530 66.27 30.62 28.84
CA GLU A 530 67.29 30.45 27.81
C GLU A 530 68.64 31.02 28.24
N THR A 531 69.73 30.45 27.73
CA THR A 531 71.09 30.92 28.01
C THR A 531 71.87 31.10 26.72
N VAL A 532 72.34 32.33 26.49
CA VAL A 532 73.02 32.71 25.26
C VAL A 532 74.38 33.34 25.54
N ALA A 533 75.34 33.04 24.68
CA ALA A 533 76.65 33.65 24.74
C ALA A 533 76.60 35.07 24.17
N VAL A 534 77.09 36.05 24.92
CA VAL A 534 77.19 37.46 24.50
C VAL A 534 78.62 37.95 24.69
N THR A 535 79.08 38.84 23.81
CA THR A 535 80.39 39.50 23.96
C THR A 535 80.17 40.95 24.39
N ILE A 536 80.63 41.28 25.59
CA ILE A 536 80.60 42.64 26.12
C ILE A 536 81.92 43.32 25.74
N SER A 537 81.92 44.11 24.65
CA SER A 537 83.08 44.88 24.18
C SER A 537 82.91 46.37 24.46
N GLU A 538 84.00 47.04 24.84
CA GLU A 538 84.08 48.50 25.02
C GLU A 538 83.77 49.31 23.76
#